data_AF-F1A0D1-F1
#
_entry.id   AF-F1A0D1-F1
#
_cell.length_a   1.000
_cell.length_b   1.000
_cell.length_c   1.000
_cell.angle_alpha   90.00
_cell.angle_beta   90.00
_cell.angle_gamma   90.00
#
_symmetry.space_group_name_H-M   'P 1'
#
loop_
_entity.id
_entity.type
_entity.pdbx_description
1 polymer ?
#
loop_
_entity_poly.entity_id
_entity_poly.type
_entity_poly.pdbx_seq_one_letter_code
_entity_poly.pdbx_strand_id
1 'polypeptide(L)'
;MFKYNQLKDNFISVSNDEAGYFNGKDVFGNRIEINSASGSDSDFDDFNDSEDDEMDICSSGTKIQNLHLSRFQNNNLVNSDNFFRRQRQFIYLPQFPEEIIAKIFSFLTANDLVSISLTCNSYHKIANDRTLWRDLCFNSTWTISNLYHPTFDYKNYYYEKHAITSPNCAKWVSPKFFGTLPSKRFKHTATYVNGKVLFIGGQESDQKRFNDVISYDTKTQTFTEIHTKGDTVPKFSRHSASAIGEKVYVFGGFDGFGTNFNLAIYNTETRVWTNIPNHFLKGSPPVSRTNHSSAVVGKNVYIFGGNNNDENGVYQVLDDLHILNTETLTWTKPEIKGDTPCARSGHCMTSIGNKLYLFGGGVWNHSNGWVEKFNDIHIFDTETLTWSKPEVKGEVQTSTFAIAFSVGRYLFIFGGGSKPKHCVTNDIYVLDTETNYWSIPTIQEPRPPARDMGTACVADGDVYFMGGYDGAPINYFNKLKFNFKVLSNLASQKKQIPPQFNYSQQYQTNQNKKFLL
;
A
#
# COMPACT_ATOMS: atom_id res chain seq x y z
N MET A 1 11.11 -6.74 -33.82
CA MET A 1 10.17 -5.64 -33.52
C MET A 1 9.00 -5.56 -34.50
N PHE A 2 9.16 -5.52 -35.83
CA PHE A 2 8.01 -5.38 -36.75
C PHE A 2 7.06 -6.59 -36.89
N LYS A 3 7.50 -7.82 -36.52
CA LYS A 3 6.65 -9.04 -36.58
C LYS A 3 5.73 -9.28 -35.38
N TYR A 4 5.88 -8.52 -34.28
CA TYR A 4 5.09 -8.77 -33.06
C TYR A 4 3.65 -8.23 -33.16
N ASN A 5 3.45 -7.09 -33.85
CA ASN A 5 2.11 -6.52 -34.01
C ASN A 5 1.19 -7.40 -34.89
N GLN A 6 1.74 -8.19 -35.82
CA GLN A 6 0.94 -9.12 -36.65
C GLN A 6 0.59 -10.44 -35.95
N LEU A 7 1.31 -10.84 -34.89
CA LEU A 7 1.01 -12.06 -34.14
C LEU A 7 -0.09 -11.85 -33.09
N LYS A 8 -0.29 -10.60 -32.65
CA LYS A 8 -1.31 -10.23 -31.65
C LYS A 8 -2.73 -10.47 -32.16
N ASP A 9 -2.98 -10.31 -33.45
CA ASP A 9 -4.31 -10.44 -34.06
C ASP A 9 -4.72 -11.89 -34.36
N ASN A 10 -3.77 -12.84 -34.33
CA ASN A 10 -4.03 -14.26 -34.66
C ASN A 10 -4.16 -15.17 -33.42
N PHE A 11 -3.87 -14.69 -32.20
CA PHE A 11 -3.80 -15.52 -31.00
C PHE A 11 -5.02 -15.46 -30.07
N ILE A 12 -5.95 -14.51 -30.25
CA ILE A 12 -7.09 -14.37 -29.34
C ILE A 12 -8.37 -14.00 -30.11
N SER A 13 -9.09 -15.02 -30.58
CA SER A 13 -10.55 -14.97 -30.73
C SER A 13 -11.16 -16.09 -29.88
N VAL A 14 -11.45 -15.78 -28.63
CA VAL A 14 -12.46 -16.53 -27.86
C VAL A 14 -13.61 -15.56 -27.65
N SER A 15 -14.60 -15.65 -28.52
CA SER A 15 -15.88 -14.97 -28.33
C SER A 15 -16.59 -15.60 -27.12
N ASN A 16 -16.93 -14.77 -26.15
CA ASN A 16 -18.00 -15.07 -25.22
C ASN A 16 -19.28 -15.30 -26.04
N ASP A 17 -19.84 -16.50 -26.02
CA ASP A 17 -21.29 -16.72 -25.93
C ASP A 17 -21.61 -18.22 -25.73
N GLU A 18 -22.60 -18.43 -24.86
CA GLU A 18 -23.36 -19.66 -24.57
C GLU A 18 -22.76 -20.76 -23.66
N ALA A 19 -23.43 -20.87 -22.50
CA ALA A 19 -23.36 -21.97 -21.57
C ALA A 19 -23.99 -23.23 -22.18
N GLY A 20 -23.24 -24.33 -22.22
CA GLY A 20 -23.74 -25.66 -22.58
C GLY A 20 -22.83 -26.75 -22.04
N TYR A 21 -23.39 -27.66 -21.23
CA TYR A 21 -22.74 -28.87 -20.73
C TYR A 21 -22.13 -29.69 -21.89
N PHE A 22 -20.83 -29.98 -21.84
CA PHE A 22 -20.25 -31.09 -22.61
C PHE A 22 -19.25 -31.89 -21.77
N ASN A 23 -19.59 -33.17 -21.60
CA ASN A 23 -18.70 -34.23 -21.14
C ASN A 23 -17.82 -34.69 -22.31
N GLY A 24 -16.54 -34.97 -22.02
CA GLY A 24 -15.76 -35.97 -22.76
C GLY A 24 -14.78 -35.43 -23.82
N LYS A 25 -13.50 -35.63 -23.49
CA LYS A 25 -12.34 -35.94 -24.37
C LYS A 25 -12.02 -35.05 -25.59
N ASP A 26 -10.77 -34.62 -25.56
CA ASP A 26 -9.92 -34.11 -26.64
C ASP A 26 -10.27 -32.73 -27.22
N VAL A 27 -9.27 -31.82 -27.26
CA VAL A 27 -8.92 -30.99 -28.44
C VAL A 27 -7.63 -30.17 -28.17
N PHE A 28 -6.62 -30.50 -28.99
CA PHE A 28 -5.52 -29.78 -29.65
C PHE A 28 -4.82 -28.54 -29.06
N GLY A 29 -3.48 -28.63 -29.10
CA GLY A 29 -2.52 -27.61 -28.69
C GLY A 29 -2.26 -26.47 -29.70
N ASN A 30 -1.80 -25.36 -29.12
CA ASN A 30 -1.52 -24.10 -29.78
C ASN A 30 -0.21 -24.15 -30.58
N ARG A 31 -0.26 -23.83 -31.88
CA ARG A 31 0.88 -23.73 -32.82
C ARG A 31 1.30 -22.27 -33.00
N ILE A 32 2.61 -21.99 -33.04
CA ILE A 32 3.19 -20.69 -33.43
C ILE A 32 3.99 -20.87 -34.73
N GLU A 33 3.78 -20.01 -35.74
CA GLU A 33 4.52 -20.01 -37.01
C GLU A 33 5.45 -18.81 -37.16
N ILE A 34 6.64 -19.01 -37.75
CA ILE A 34 7.55 -17.94 -38.21
C ILE A 34 8.00 -18.26 -39.64
N ASN A 35 7.68 -17.39 -40.61
CA ASN A 35 8.05 -17.57 -42.02
C ASN A 35 9.34 -16.83 -42.43
N SER A 36 10.11 -17.48 -43.32
CA SER A 36 11.17 -16.91 -44.17
C SER A 36 10.81 -17.12 -45.65
N ALA A 37 10.92 -16.07 -46.46
CA ALA A 37 10.48 -16.02 -47.85
C ALA A 37 11.40 -16.80 -48.82
N SER A 38 10.80 -17.29 -49.91
CA SER A 38 11.47 -17.59 -51.18
C SER A 38 10.48 -17.32 -52.31
N GLY A 39 10.84 -16.39 -53.20
CA GLY A 39 10.09 -16.08 -54.41
C GLY A 39 10.37 -17.09 -55.54
N SER A 40 9.46 -17.11 -56.50
CA SER A 40 9.62 -17.73 -57.81
C SER A 40 8.82 -16.91 -58.81
N ASP A 41 9.51 -16.44 -59.85
CA ASP A 41 8.99 -15.77 -61.05
C ASP A 41 8.19 -16.74 -61.93
N SER A 42 7.16 -16.22 -62.62
CA SER A 42 6.92 -16.45 -64.06
C SER A 42 5.68 -15.67 -64.55
N ASP A 43 5.94 -14.63 -65.35
CA ASP A 43 5.29 -14.11 -66.59
C ASP A 43 3.82 -14.41 -66.95
N PHE A 44 3.07 -13.36 -67.34
CA PHE A 44 2.54 -13.13 -68.71
C PHE A 44 1.68 -11.83 -68.79
N ASP A 45 2.06 -10.92 -69.71
CA ASP A 45 1.38 -9.94 -70.61
C ASP A 45 -0.14 -9.62 -70.39
N ASP A 46 -0.75 -8.44 -70.68
CA ASP A 46 -0.44 -7.31 -71.58
C ASP A 46 -1.52 -6.18 -71.42
N PHE A 47 -1.27 -5.00 -72.03
CA PHE A 47 -2.17 -3.87 -72.44
C PHE A 47 -2.47 -2.61 -71.56
N ASN A 48 -1.74 -1.54 -71.95
CA ASN A 48 -2.13 -0.17 -72.43
C ASN A 48 -2.87 0.91 -71.59
N ASP A 49 -2.19 2.08 -71.54
CA ASP A 49 -2.60 3.49 -71.82
C ASP A 49 -3.75 4.12 -70.99
N SER A 50 -3.72 5.38 -70.52
CA SER A 50 -2.92 6.59 -70.78
C SER A 50 -3.29 7.74 -69.79
N GLU A 51 -2.38 8.73 -69.64
CA GLU A 51 -2.55 10.17 -69.28
C GLU A 51 -2.60 10.65 -67.78
N ASP A 52 -1.43 11.11 -67.28
CA ASP A 52 -1.02 12.45 -66.76
C ASP A 52 -2.13 13.50 -66.43
N ASP A 53 -2.08 14.40 -65.43
CA ASP A 53 -1.09 14.80 -64.41
C ASP A 53 -1.77 15.70 -63.32
N GLU A 54 -1.27 15.60 -62.08
CA GLU A 54 -1.15 16.57 -60.94
C GLU A 54 -2.39 17.35 -60.39
N MET A 55 -2.63 17.54 -59.07
CA MET A 55 -1.76 17.56 -57.88
C MET A 55 -2.57 17.45 -56.54
N ASP A 56 -2.11 16.57 -55.64
CA ASP A 56 -2.08 16.49 -54.14
C ASP A 56 -3.20 17.08 -53.24
N ILE A 57 -3.63 16.47 -52.11
CA ILE A 57 -2.88 15.84 -50.99
C ILE A 57 -3.75 14.76 -50.29
N CYS A 58 -3.31 13.49 -50.23
CA CYS A 58 -3.56 12.58 -49.09
C CYS A 58 -2.72 11.28 -49.14
N SER A 59 -2.01 10.98 -48.05
CA SER A 59 -1.61 9.66 -47.54
C SER A 59 -0.66 8.71 -48.33
N SER A 60 0.36 8.26 -47.58
CA SER A 60 1.02 6.95 -47.59
C SER A 60 2.18 6.67 -48.58
N GLY A 61 3.25 6.06 -48.04
CA GLY A 61 4.17 5.23 -48.82
C GLY A 61 5.62 5.71 -48.94
N THR A 62 6.41 5.68 -47.85
CA THR A 62 7.87 5.79 -47.95
C THR A 62 8.51 4.43 -48.28
N LYS A 63 9.03 4.37 -49.52
CA LYS A 63 10.11 3.49 -49.99
C LYS A 63 11.29 3.48 -49.01
N ILE A 64 11.90 2.32 -48.74
CA ILE A 64 13.33 2.24 -48.44
C ILE A 64 13.96 1.09 -49.24
N GLN A 65 15.06 1.46 -49.89
CA GLN A 65 15.90 0.72 -50.82
C GLN A 65 16.77 -0.36 -50.15
N ASN A 66 17.26 -1.23 -51.02
CA ASN A 66 18.25 -2.29 -50.84
C ASN A 66 19.48 -1.93 -49.98
N LEU A 67 19.93 -2.89 -49.19
CA LEU A 67 21.33 -3.03 -48.79
C LEU A 67 21.80 -4.47 -49.05
N HIS A 68 22.58 -4.61 -50.12
CA HIS A 68 23.34 -5.79 -50.50
C HIS A 68 24.40 -6.12 -49.45
N LEU A 69 24.52 -7.39 -49.06
CA LEU A 69 25.77 -7.96 -48.55
C LEU A 69 26.11 -9.23 -49.34
N SER A 70 27.41 -9.39 -49.54
CA SER A 70 28.11 -9.99 -50.66
C SER A 70 28.08 -11.53 -50.72
N ARG A 71 28.13 -12.01 -51.97
CA ARG A 71 28.40 -13.38 -52.39
C ARG A 71 29.72 -13.90 -51.81
N PHE A 72 29.70 -15.10 -51.22
CA PHE A 72 30.81 -16.04 -51.35
C PHE A 72 30.37 -17.13 -52.32
N GLN A 73 30.97 -17.11 -53.51
CA GLN A 73 30.91 -18.21 -54.47
C GLN A 73 31.81 -19.33 -53.94
N ASN A 74 31.27 -20.54 -53.87
CA ASN A 74 32.06 -21.73 -54.11
C ASN A 74 31.22 -22.66 -54.99
N ASN A 75 31.69 -22.80 -56.24
CA ASN A 75 31.23 -23.79 -57.19
C ASN A 75 31.57 -25.19 -56.66
N ASN A 76 30.60 -26.09 -56.66
CA ASN A 76 30.79 -27.42 -57.24
C ASN A 76 29.43 -28.07 -57.50
N LEU A 77 29.23 -28.39 -58.78
CA LEU A 77 28.13 -29.16 -59.34
C LEU A 77 28.18 -30.60 -58.82
N VAL A 78 27.09 -31.09 -58.22
CA VAL A 78 26.59 -32.46 -58.47
C VAL A 78 25.07 -32.41 -58.41
N ASN A 79 24.44 -32.71 -59.55
CA ASN A 79 23.04 -33.10 -59.65
C ASN A 79 22.80 -34.35 -58.81
N SER A 80 21.89 -34.26 -57.85
CA SER A 80 21.05 -35.40 -57.51
C SER A 80 19.71 -34.86 -57.05
N ASP A 81 18.69 -35.09 -57.87
CA ASP A 81 17.29 -34.95 -57.53
C ASP A 81 17.00 -35.66 -56.21
N ASN A 82 16.94 -34.88 -55.14
CA ASN A 82 16.29 -35.27 -53.91
C ASN A 82 15.43 -34.10 -53.48
N PHE A 83 14.13 -34.29 -53.67
CA PHE A 83 13.06 -33.53 -53.05
C PHE A 83 13.43 -33.16 -51.61
N PHE A 84 13.91 -31.93 -51.39
CA PHE A 84 13.92 -31.34 -50.05
C PHE A 84 12.48 -31.05 -49.67
N ARG A 85 11.73 -32.08 -49.25
CA ARG A 85 10.71 -31.86 -48.20
C ARG A 85 11.49 -31.33 -47.00
N ARG A 86 11.58 -30.00 -46.86
CA ARG A 86 11.87 -29.39 -45.56
C ARG A 86 10.72 -29.79 -44.64
N GLN A 87 10.82 -30.95 -44.01
CA GLN A 87 10.01 -31.26 -42.85
C GLN A 87 10.33 -30.18 -41.85
N ARG A 88 9.41 -29.24 -41.63
CA ARG A 88 9.46 -28.35 -40.47
C ARG A 88 9.41 -29.29 -39.25
N GLN A 89 10.56 -29.58 -38.65
CA GLN A 89 10.60 -30.26 -37.36
C GLN A 89 10.03 -29.30 -36.33
N PHE A 90 8.79 -29.56 -35.93
CA PHE A 90 8.17 -28.86 -34.81
C PHE A 90 8.76 -29.44 -33.53
N ILE A 91 9.60 -28.67 -32.85
CA ILE A 91 10.08 -29.01 -31.52
C ILE A 91 8.97 -28.62 -30.54
N TYR A 92 8.43 -29.59 -29.82
CA TYR A 92 7.43 -29.33 -28.80
C TYR A 92 8.08 -28.62 -27.63
N LEU A 93 7.35 -27.69 -27.00
CA LEU A 93 7.86 -26.90 -25.87
C LEU A 93 8.56 -27.75 -24.77
N PRO A 94 8.05 -28.94 -24.39
CA PRO A 94 8.71 -29.82 -23.40
C PRO A 94 10.07 -30.39 -23.82
N GLN A 95 10.46 -30.29 -25.09
CA GLN A 95 11.72 -30.79 -25.62
C GLN A 95 12.85 -29.75 -25.51
N PHE A 96 12.53 -28.51 -25.17
CA PHE A 96 13.55 -27.48 -24.92
C PHE A 96 14.13 -27.62 -23.51
N PRO A 97 15.42 -27.30 -23.31
CA PRO A 97 16.03 -27.10 -21.99
C PRO A 97 15.24 -26.08 -21.16
N GLU A 98 15.23 -26.25 -19.83
CA GLU A 98 14.51 -25.37 -18.91
C GLU A 98 14.93 -23.90 -19.07
N GLU A 99 16.20 -23.62 -19.38
CA GLU A 99 16.69 -22.26 -19.59
C GLU A 99 16.04 -21.58 -20.80
N ILE A 100 15.80 -22.34 -21.88
CA ILE A 100 15.12 -21.83 -23.07
C ILE A 100 13.63 -21.62 -22.77
N ILE A 101 12.99 -22.54 -22.05
CA ILE A 101 11.59 -22.40 -21.64
C ILE A 101 11.42 -21.18 -20.73
N ALA A 102 12.30 -20.99 -19.74
CA ALA A 102 12.31 -19.80 -18.88
C ALA A 102 12.49 -18.52 -19.72
N LYS A 103 13.38 -18.54 -20.71
CA LYS A 103 13.56 -17.39 -21.61
C LYS A 103 12.30 -17.10 -22.42
N ILE A 104 11.59 -18.12 -22.92
CA ILE A 104 10.29 -17.96 -23.58
C ILE A 104 9.27 -17.36 -22.60
N PHE A 105 9.19 -17.89 -21.39
CA PHE A 105 8.26 -17.42 -20.36
C PHE A 105 8.54 -15.96 -19.95
N SER A 106 9.77 -15.47 -20.06
CA SER A 106 10.11 -14.06 -19.78
C SER A 106 9.43 -13.04 -20.70
N PHE A 107 8.90 -13.49 -21.85
CA PHE A 107 8.15 -12.65 -22.79
C PHE A 107 6.63 -12.69 -22.57
N LEU A 108 6.16 -13.52 -21.64
CA LEU A 108 4.74 -13.72 -21.37
C LEU A 108 4.21 -12.70 -20.37
N THR A 109 2.90 -12.45 -20.41
CA THR A 109 2.24 -11.62 -19.39
C THR A 109 2.10 -12.38 -18.07
N ALA A 110 1.83 -11.66 -16.98
CA ALA A 110 1.54 -12.29 -15.70
C ALA A 110 0.35 -13.28 -15.77
N ASN A 111 -0.67 -13.00 -16.59
CA ASN A 111 -1.83 -13.89 -16.77
C ASN A 111 -1.45 -15.16 -17.54
N ASP A 112 -0.59 -15.04 -18.55
CA ASP A 112 -0.07 -16.19 -19.29
C ASP A 112 0.77 -17.09 -18.38
N LEU A 113 1.64 -16.51 -17.53
CA LEU A 113 2.42 -17.27 -16.56
C LEU A 113 1.54 -18.03 -15.57
N VAL A 114 0.47 -17.41 -15.06
CA VAL A 114 -0.50 -18.10 -14.21
C VAL A 114 -1.15 -19.25 -14.96
N SER A 115 -1.64 -19.00 -16.17
CA SER A 115 -2.34 -20.02 -16.98
C SER A 115 -1.44 -21.21 -17.27
N ILE A 116 -0.19 -20.96 -17.65
CA ILE A 116 0.82 -21.99 -17.89
C ILE A 116 1.18 -22.75 -16.59
N SER A 117 1.25 -22.06 -15.45
CA SER A 117 1.56 -22.70 -14.17
C SER A 117 0.52 -23.73 -13.71
N LEU A 118 -0.68 -23.72 -14.31
CA LEU A 118 -1.76 -24.67 -14.03
C LEU A 118 -1.70 -25.92 -14.94
N THR A 119 -0.85 -25.94 -15.96
CA THR A 119 -0.84 -27.01 -16.96
C THR A 119 -0.06 -28.26 -16.51
N CYS A 120 1.12 -28.10 -15.90
CA CYS A 120 1.92 -29.22 -15.39
C CYS A 120 2.93 -28.77 -14.31
N ASN A 121 3.45 -29.71 -13.52
CA ASN A 121 4.36 -29.43 -12.40
C ASN A 121 5.70 -28.79 -12.83
N SER A 122 6.22 -29.14 -14.02
CA SER A 122 7.47 -28.56 -14.53
C SER A 122 7.25 -27.07 -14.84
N TYR A 123 6.20 -26.75 -15.62
CA TYR A 123 5.88 -25.37 -15.95
C TYR A 123 5.41 -24.57 -14.73
N HIS A 124 4.78 -25.21 -13.75
CA HIS A 124 4.48 -24.58 -12.47
C HIS A 124 5.74 -24.05 -11.79
N LYS A 125 6.82 -24.85 -11.74
CA LYS A 125 8.09 -24.41 -11.13
C LYS A 125 8.69 -23.24 -11.90
N ILE A 126 8.79 -23.35 -13.23
CA ILE A 126 9.40 -22.32 -14.08
C ILE A 126 8.58 -21.02 -14.06
N ALA A 127 7.25 -21.09 -14.20
CA ALA A 127 6.38 -19.90 -14.21
C ALA A 127 6.28 -19.20 -12.84
N ASN A 128 6.64 -19.89 -11.76
CA ASN A 128 6.79 -19.30 -10.42
C ASN A 128 8.26 -18.93 -10.11
N ASP A 129 9.16 -19.01 -11.08
CA ASP A 129 10.54 -18.59 -10.90
C ASP A 129 10.61 -17.09 -10.61
N ARG A 130 11.36 -16.75 -9.56
CA ARG A 130 11.46 -15.38 -9.06
C ARG A 130 12.02 -14.41 -10.10
N THR A 131 12.96 -14.85 -10.93
CA THR A 131 13.62 -13.97 -11.91
C THR A 131 12.64 -13.50 -12.99
N LEU A 132 11.69 -14.34 -13.41
CA LEU A 132 10.63 -13.95 -14.34
C LEU A 132 9.76 -12.84 -13.78
N TRP A 133 9.30 -13.00 -12.53
CA TRP A 133 8.47 -11.99 -11.87
C TRP A 133 9.23 -10.69 -11.61
N ARG A 134 10.52 -10.78 -11.26
CA ARG A 134 11.39 -9.62 -11.16
C ARG A 134 11.45 -8.87 -12.49
N ASP A 135 11.76 -9.56 -13.58
CA ASP A 135 11.91 -8.94 -14.91
C ASP A 135 10.60 -8.31 -15.39
N LEU A 136 9.45 -8.94 -15.09
CA LEU A 136 8.12 -8.34 -15.32
C LEU A 136 7.94 -7.01 -14.58
N CYS A 137 8.38 -6.93 -13.33
CA CYS A 137 8.28 -5.70 -12.54
C CYS A 137 9.20 -4.58 -13.07
N PHE A 138 10.36 -4.91 -13.67
CA PHE A 138 11.26 -3.91 -14.26
C PHE A 138 10.76 -3.42 -15.63
N ASN A 139 10.17 -4.30 -16.43
CA ASN A 139 9.68 -3.95 -17.76
C ASN A 139 8.40 -3.10 -17.73
N SER A 140 7.68 -3.06 -16.61
CA SER A 140 6.43 -2.31 -16.43
C SER A 140 6.62 -0.83 -16.09
N THR A 141 7.78 -0.23 -16.43
CA THR A 141 8.19 1.16 -16.12
C THR A 141 8.21 1.52 -14.63
N TRP A 142 8.05 0.53 -13.74
CA TRP A 142 8.18 0.74 -12.31
C TRP A 142 9.66 0.85 -11.95
N THR A 143 10.05 2.00 -11.41
CA THR A 143 11.44 2.24 -10.98
C THR A 143 11.72 1.45 -9.72
N ILE A 144 12.10 0.19 -9.86
CA ILE A 144 12.50 -0.66 -8.73
C ILE A 144 13.98 -0.43 -8.48
N SER A 145 14.37 -0.31 -7.21
CA SER A 145 15.79 -0.26 -6.87
C SER A 145 16.48 -1.52 -7.43
N ASN A 146 17.60 -1.35 -8.14
CA ASN A 146 18.33 -2.45 -8.79
C ASN A 146 18.94 -3.48 -7.79
N LEU A 147 18.60 -3.38 -6.50
CA LEU A 147 19.06 -4.30 -5.48
C LEU A 147 18.22 -5.58 -5.53
N TYR A 148 18.80 -6.63 -6.14
CA TYR A 148 18.26 -7.97 -6.01
C TYR A 148 18.18 -8.33 -4.51
N HIS A 149 16.95 -8.50 -4.02
CA HIS A 149 16.74 -8.92 -2.65
C HIS A 149 16.30 -10.39 -2.63
N PRO A 150 17.17 -11.32 -2.17
CA PRO A 150 16.98 -12.77 -2.30
C PRO A 150 15.81 -13.33 -1.48
N THR A 151 15.12 -12.52 -0.68
CA THR A 151 13.90 -12.94 0.02
C THR A 151 12.66 -12.17 -0.44
N PHE A 152 12.80 -11.23 -1.38
CA PHE A 152 11.70 -10.41 -1.85
C PHE A 152 10.74 -11.19 -2.74
N ASP A 153 9.44 -11.05 -2.50
CA ASP A 153 8.39 -11.69 -3.28
C ASP A 153 7.97 -10.79 -4.45
N TYR A 154 8.71 -10.88 -5.56
CA TYR A 154 8.43 -10.13 -6.78
C TYR A 154 7.07 -10.47 -7.39
N LYS A 155 6.57 -11.70 -7.20
CA LYS A 155 5.26 -12.10 -7.72
C LYS A 155 4.16 -11.36 -6.98
N ASN A 156 4.16 -11.40 -5.64
CA ASN A 156 3.18 -10.67 -4.86
C ASN A 156 3.30 -9.16 -5.07
N TYR A 157 4.52 -8.63 -5.11
CA TYR A 157 4.76 -7.21 -5.41
C TYR A 157 4.18 -6.80 -6.75
N TYR A 158 4.35 -7.61 -7.81
CA TYR A 158 3.77 -7.33 -9.12
C TYR A 158 2.25 -7.16 -9.03
N TYR A 159 1.56 -8.09 -8.37
CA TYR A 159 0.10 -8.03 -8.25
C TYR A 159 -0.39 -6.86 -7.42
N GLU A 160 0.24 -6.58 -6.27
CA GLU A 160 -0.14 -5.46 -5.43
C GLU A 160 0.12 -4.11 -6.14
N LYS A 161 1.28 -3.97 -6.78
CA LYS A 161 1.65 -2.77 -7.53
C LYS A 161 0.71 -2.56 -8.70
N HIS A 162 0.48 -3.60 -9.50
CA HIS A 162 -0.47 -3.55 -10.61
C HIS A 162 -1.86 -3.15 -10.12
N ALA A 163 -2.33 -3.71 -9.00
CA ALA A 163 -3.64 -3.41 -8.44
C ALA A 163 -3.77 -1.95 -8.02
N ILE A 164 -2.75 -1.39 -7.35
CA ILE A 164 -2.82 0.01 -6.88
C ILE A 164 -2.57 1.04 -7.98
N THR A 165 -1.82 0.68 -9.04
CA THR A 165 -1.59 1.55 -10.20
C THR A 165 -2.62 1.35 -11.32
N SER A 166 -3.52 0.37 -11.19
CA SER A 166 -4.58 0.14 -12.18
C SER A 166 -5.48 1.37 -12.29
N PRO A 167 -6.00 1.69 -13.49
CA PRO A 167 -7.01 2.72 -13.65
C PRO A 167 -8.20 2.45 -12.72
N ASN A 168 -8.65 3.47 -11.99
CA ASN A 168 -9.72 3.35 -10.99
C ASN A 168 -9.44 2.25 -9.96
N CYS A 169 -8.22 2.19 -9.41
CA CYS A 169 -7.81 1.22 -8.39
C CYS A 169 -8.73 1.22 -7.15
N ALA A 170 -9.36 2.35 -6.87
CA ALA A 170 -10.33 2.54 -5.80
C ALA A 170 -11.43 3.51 -6.23
N LYS A 171 -12.47 3.60 -5.40
CA LYS A 171 -13.57 4.56 -5.55
C LYS A 171 -14.04 5.09 -4.21
N TRP A 172 -14.44 6.35 -4.20
CA TRP A 172 -15.07 6.96 -3.05
C TRP A 172 -16.56 6.60 -3.00
N VAL A 173 -17.04 6.28 -1.81
CA VAL A 173 -18.41 5.86 -1.56
C VAL A 173 -18.91 6.54 -0.29
N SER A 174 -20.14 7.07 -0.32
CA SER A 174 -20.86 7.43 0.90
C SER A 174 -21.32 6.14 1.58
N PRO A 175 -20.77 5.78 2.76
CA PRO A 175 -21.13 4.53 3.42
C PRO A 175 -22.59 4.60 3.84
N LYS A 176 -23.30 3.49 3.69
CA LYS A 176 -24.58 3.32 4.36
C LYS A 176 -24.34 3.29 5.86
N PHE A 177 -25.23 3.93 6.60
CA PHE A 177 -25.24 3.84 8.05
C PHE A 177 -26.65 3.92 8.62
N PHE A 178 -26.82 3.33 9.79
CA PHE A 178 -28.00 3.44 10.65
C PHE A 178 -27.61 4.13 11.96
N GLY A 179 -28.60 4.66 12.67
CA GLY A 179 -28.41 5.43 13.90
C GLY A 179 -28.02 6.88 13.62
N THR A 180 -27.48 7.54 14.64
CA THR A 180 -27.15 8.97 14.57
C THR A 180 -25.71 9.17 14.13
N LEU A 181 -25.52 9.89 13.03
CA LEU A 181 -24.18 10.32 12.60
C LEU A 181 -23.58 11.27 13.65
N PRO A 182 -22.28 11.15 13.99
CA PRO A 182 -21.63 12.06 14.91
C PRO A 182 -21.73 13.52 14.48
N SER A 183 -21.80 14.41 15.46
CA SER A 183 -21.66 15.85 15.26
C SER A 183 -20.35 16.18 14.54
N LYS A 184 -20.38 17.27 13.75
CA LYS A 184 -19.19 17.77 13.02
C LYS A 184 -18.02 17.96 13.97
N ARG A 185 -16.86 17.44 13.58
CA ARG A 185 -15.68 17.41 14.46
C ARG A 185 -14.38 17.20 13.71
N PHE A 186 -13.31 17.70 14.30
CA PHE A 186 -11.93 17.56 13.83
C PHE A 186 -11.01 17.30 15.03
N LYS A 187 -9.75 16.90 14.76
CA LYS A 187 -8.75 16.57 15.79
C LYS A 187 -9.23 15.48 16.78
N HIS A 188 -10.10 14.60 16.31
CA HIS A 188 -10.45 13.34 16.97
C HIS A 188 -9.53 12.23 16.46
N THR A 189 -9.66 11.03 17.01
CA THR A 189 -8.93 9.85 16.55
C THR A 189 -9.88 8.77 16.06
N ALA A 190 -9.39 7.87 15.20
CA ALA A 190 -10.12 6.68 14.77
C ALA A 190 -9.23 5.45 14.91
N THR A 191 -9.75 4.38 15.51
CA THR A 191 -9.06 3.09 15.64
C THR A 191 -10.00 1.93 15.35
N TYR A 192 -9.50 0.82 14.81
CA TYR A 192 -10.32 -0.36 14.52
C TYR A 192 -10.11 -1.44 15.57
N VAL A 193 -11.18 -1.83 16.26
CA VAL A 193 -11.16 -2.88 17.30
C VAL A 193 -12.41 -3.73 17.18
N ASN A 194 -12.25 -5.06 17.19
CA ASN A 194 -13.35 -6.03 17.25
C ASN A 194 -14.48 -5.80 16.22
N GLY A 195 -14.15 -5.49 14.97
CA GLY A 195 -15.15 -5.26 13.91
C GLY A 195 -15.74 -3.86 13.88
N LYS A 196 -15.23 -2.93 14.70
CA LYS A 196 -15.79 -1.59 14.85
C LYS A 196 -14.71 -0.53 14.69
N VAL A 197 -15.03 0.54 13.97
CA VAL A 197 -14.24 1.77 13.96
C VAL A 197 -14.69 2.61 15.14
N LEU A 198 -13.78 2.89 16.07
CA LEU A 198 -14.00 3.72 17.26
C LEU A 198 -13.47 5.13 17.00
N PHE A 199 -14.36 6.11 17.08
CA PHE A 199 -14.04 7.53 17.05
C PHE A 199 -14.05 8.07 18.48
N ILE A 200 -12.96 8.71 18.89
CA ILE A 200 -12.80 9.21 20.27
C ILE A 200 -12.50 10.71 20.26
N GLY A 201 -13.29 11.46 21.03
CA GLY A 201 -13.09 12.88 21.30
C GLY A 201 -13.18 13.78 20.08
N GLY A 202 -12.32 14.80 20.06
CA GLY A 202 -12.27 15.87 19.05
C GLY A 202 -12.97 17.14 19.48
N GLN A 203 -13.07 18.08 18.55
CA GLN A 203 -13.72 19.36 18.78
C GLN A 203 -14.55 19.82 17.60
N GLU A 204 -15.62 20.56 17.91
CA GLU A 204 -16.41 21.32 16.94
C GLU A 204 -15.99 22.80 16.95
N SER A 205 -15.55 23.32 18.08
CA SER A 205 -14.99 24.68 18.20
C SER A 205 -14.00 24.72 19.35
N ASP A 206 -13.33 25.86 19.54
CA ASP A 206 -12.44 26.02 20.70
C ASP A 206 -13.17 26.00 22.05
N GLN A 207 -14.50 26.17 22.05
CA GLN A 207 -15.35 26.10 23.24
C GLN A 207 -16.10 24.76 23.35
N LYS A 208 -16.19 23.97 22.28
CA LYS A 208 -16.95 22.72 22.24
C LYS A 208 -16.07 21.55 21.83
N ARG A 209 -15.69 20.76 22.84
CA ARG A 209 -14.95 19.50 22.72
C ARG A 209 -15.82 18.31 23.13
N PHE A 210 -15.37 17.12 22.77
CA PHE A 210 -16.05 15.88 23.06
C PHE A 210 -15.14 14.93 23.87
N ASN A 211 -15.77 14.06 24.64
CA ASN A 211 -15.16 12.92 25.33
C ASN A 211 -15.96 11.63 25.08
N ASP A 212 -16.83 11.66 24.08
CA ASP A 212 -17.63 10.53 23.65
C ASP A 212 -16.74 9.45 23.00
N VAL A 213 -17.20 8.22 23.11
CA VAL A 213 -16.68 7.08 22.36
C VAL A 213 -17.80 6.66 21.43
N ILE A 214 -17.58 6.80 20.12
CA ILE A 214 -18.58 6.45 19.11
C ILE A 214 -18.03 5.29 18.29
N SER A 215 -18.80 4.22 18.18
CA SER A 215 -18.47 3.10 17.29
C SER A 215 -19.29 3.11 16.02
N TYR A 216 -18.64 2.83 14.89
CA TYR A 216 -19.28 2.36 13.66
C TYR A 216 -18.99 0.88 13.46
N ASP A 217 -20.02 0.05 13.52
CA ASP A 217 -19.91 -1.38 13.20
C ASP A 217 -19.94 -1.57 11.68
N THR A 218 -18.86 -2.13 11.12
CA THR A 218 -18.71 -2.25 9.66
C THR A 218 -19.62 -3.31 9.06
N LYS A 219 -20.06 -4.30 9.86
CA LYS A 219 -20.93 -5.39 9.42
C LYS A 219 -22.40 -4.97 9.48
N THR A 220 -22.83 -4.38 10.60
CA THR A 220 -24.22 -3.91 10.76
C THR A 220 -24.42 -2.50 10.21
N GLN A 221 -23.34 -1.80 9.83
CA GLN A 221 -23.36 -0.44 9.32
C GLN A 221 -24.05 0.53 10.31
N THR A 222 -23.82 0.37 11.60
CA THR A 222 -24.57 1.13 12.62
C THR A 222 -23.62 2.01 13.44
N PHE A 223 -23.96 3.29 13.57
CA PHE A 223 -23.35 4.17 14.56
C PHE A 223 -23.97 3.95 15.93
N THR A 224 -23.13 3.93 16.96
CA THR A 224 -23.57 3.82 18.36
C THR A 224 -22.66 4.67 19.22
N GLU A 225 -23.24 5.62 19.96
CA GLU A 225 -22.56 6.25 21.07
C GLU A 225 -22.47 5.25 22.23
N ILE A 226 -21.25 4.95 22.65
CA ILE A 226 -21.00 3.94 23.66
C ILE A 226 -21.16 4.59 25.03
N HIS A 227 -22.08 4.05 25.84
CA HIS A 227 -22.11 4.34 27.25
C HIS A 227 -20.88 3.76 27.94
N THR A 228 -20.00 4.65 28.41
CA THR A 228 -18.73 4.29 29.05
C THR A 228 -18.87 4.25 30.57
N LYS A 229 -17.97 3.49 31.22
CA LYS A 229 -17.89 3.29 32.67
C LYS A 229 -16.48 3.61 33.16
N GLY A 230 -16.29 3.60 34.48
CA GLY A 230 -14.97 3.81 35.09
C GLY A 230 -14.64 5.28 35.26
N ASP A 231 -13.37 5.62 35.04
CA ASP A 231 -12.89 6.97 35.25
C ASP A 231 -13.48 7.96 34.25
N THR A 232 -13.71 9.20 34.69
CA THR A 232 -14.11 10.27 33.79
C THR A 232 -12.89 10.86 33.10
N VAL A 233 -12.97 10.99 31.77
CA VAL A 233 -11.98 11.72 30.96
C VAL A 233 -12.53 13.11 30.61
N PRO A 234 -11.75 14.21 30.73
CA PRO A 234 -12.12 15.52 30.19
C PRO A 234 -12.54 15.47 28.72
N LYS A 235 -13.24 16.51 28.25
CA LYS A 235 -13.52 16.74 26.83
C LYS A 235 -12.27 17.27 26.13
N PHE A 236 -11.87 16.68 25.01
CA PHE A 236 -10.51 16.84 24.51
C PHE A 236 -10.37 16.61 23.01
N SER A 237 -9.32 17.18 22.43
CA SER A 237 -8.95 17.04 21.02
C SER A 237 -7.43 16.98 20.89
N ARG A 238 -6.88 16.80 19.67
CA ARG A 238 -5.43 16.86 19.40
C ARG A 238 -4.60 15.80 20.13
N HIS A 239 -5.25 14.73 20.60
CA HIS A 239 -4.65 13.57 21.22
C HIS A 239 -4.26 12.54 20.16
N SER A 240 -3.53 11.51 20.58
CA SER A 240 -3.38 10.27 19.82
C SER A 240 -4.10 9.12 20.52
N ALA A 241 -4.51 8.12 19.75
CA ALA A 241 -5.14 6.90 20.25
C ALA A 241 -4.58 5.71 19.48
N SER A 242 -4.14 4.68 20.22
CA SER A 242 -3.50 3.50 19.68
C SER A 242 -4.19 2.25 20.20
N ALA A 243 -4.73 1.42 19.31
CA ALA A 243 -5.39 0.17 19.68
C ALA A 243 -4.40 -1.00 19.71
N ILE A 244 -4.39 -1.76 20.82
CA ILE A 244 -3.64 -3.01 20.97
C ILE A 244 -4.53 -4.04 21.67
N GLY A 245 -4.88 -5.11 20.94
CA GLY A 245 -5.89 -6.06 21.39
C GLY A 245 -7.23 -5.35 21.59
N GLU A 246 -7.79 -5.49 22.79
CA GLU A 246 -9.09 -4.91 23.15
C GLU A 246 -8.97 -3.57 23.89
N LYS A 247 -7.75 -3.01 23.98
CA LYS A 247 -7.48 -1.76 24.69
C LYS A 247 -7.10 -0.67 23.71
N VAL A 248 -7.64 0.53 23.93
CA VAL A 248 -7.24 1.75 23.24
C VAL A 248 -6.48 2.63 24.23
N TYR A 249 -5.22 2.91 23.93
CA TYR A 249 -4.33 3.76 24.72
C TYR A 249 -4.39 5.18 24.17
N VAL A 250 -4.85 6.12 24.99
CA VAL A 250 -5.04 7.53 24.64
C VAL A 250 -4.03 8.38 25.37
N PHE A 251 -3.29 9.20 24.62
CA PHE A 251 -2.21 10.03 25.14
C PHE A 251 -2.33 11.49 24.68
N GLY A 252 -2.04 12.41 25.59
CA GLY A 252 -1.98 13.84 25.37
C GLY A 252 -3.33 14.46 24.99
N GLY A 253 -3.25 15.51 24.18
CA GLY A 253 -4.41 16.28 23.72
C GLY A 253 -4.75 17.46 24.62
N PHE A 254 -5.66 18.30 24.14
CA PHE A 254 -6.00 19.59 24.71
C PHE A 254 -7.47 19.64 25.12
N ASP A 255 -7.74 20.01 26.37
CA ASP A 255 -9.08 20.15 26.93
C ASP A 255 -9.71 21.55 26.74
N GLY A 256 -8.91 22.55 26.36
CA GLY A 256 -9.34 23.96 26.28
C GLY A 256 -8.72 24.86 27.34
N PHE A 257 -8.26 24.28 28.44
CA PHE A 257 -7.71 24.99 29.60
C PHE A 257 -6.22 24.73 29.81
N GLY A 258 -5.61 23.87 28.98
CA GLY A 258 -4.18 23.55 29.05
C GLY A 258 -3.90 22.20 29.72
N THR A 259 -4.93 21.47 30.13
CA THR A 259 -4.77 20.13 30.70
C THR A 259 -4.61 19.11 29.60
N ASN A 260 -3.55 18.33 29.73
CA ASN A 260 -3.22 17.26 28.82
C ASN A 260 -3.27 15.92 29.58
N PHE A 261 -3.77 14.87 28.93
CA PHE A 261 -3.81 13.53 29.53
C PHE A 261 -2.46 12.84 29.41
N ASN A 262 -1.94 12.28 30.50
CA ASN A 262 -0.65 11.58 30.42
C ASN A 262 -0.79 10.12 30.03
N LEU A 263 -1.88 9.43 30.36
CA LEU A 263 -2.28 8.15 29.74
C LEU A 263 -3.69 7.77 30.24
N ALA A 264 -4.61 7.53 29.32
CA ALA A 264 -5.89 6.90 29.61
C ALA A 264 -6.05 5.63 28.77
N ILE A 265 -6.63 4.59 29.35
CA ILE A 265 -6.83 3.30 28.70
C ILE A 265 -8.32 3.04 28.65
N TYR A 266 -8.86 2.86 27.44
CA TYR A 266 -10.23 2.41 27.24
C TYR A 266 -10.24 0.93 26.90
N ASN A 267 -10.86 0.12 27.75
CA ASN A 267 -11.12 -1.28 27.45
C ASN A 267 -12.42 -1.41 26.66
N THR A 268 -12.32 -1.89 25.42
CA THR A 268 -13.44 -1.93 24.46
C THR A 268 -14.48 -3.02 24.76
N GLU A 269 -14.09 -4.09 25.45
CA GLU A 269 -14.98 -5.17 25.86
C GLU A 269 -15.86 -4.75 27.05
N THR A 270 -15.21 -4.29 28.12
CA THR A 270 -15.87 -3.87 29.37
C THR A 270 -16.46 -2.46 29.30
N ARG A 271 -16.04 -1.66 28.31
CA ARG A 271 -16.38 -0.24 28.11
C ARG A 271 -15.92 0.65 29.27
N VAL A 272 -14.84 0.26 29.93
CA VAL A 272 -14.29 0.94 31.10
C VAL A 272 -13.10 1.80 30.69
N TRP A 273 -13.14 3.08 31.10
CA TRP A 273 -11.99 3.96 31.11
C TRP A 273 -11.17 3.78 32.40
N THR A 274 -9.85 3.80 32.25
CA THR A 274 -8.89 3.82 33.37
C THR A 274 -7.86 4.90 33.09
N ASN A 275 -7.86 5.94 33.91
CA ASN A 275 -6.81 6.96 33.90
C ASN A 275 -5.60 6.41 34.65
N ILE A 276 -4.40 6.66 34.12
CA ILE A 276 -3.15 6.29 34.79
C ILE A 276 -2.52 7.56 35.35
N PRO A 277 -2.61 7.80 36.68
CA PRO A 277 -1.99 8.97 37.29
C PRO A 277 -0.48 9.01 37.06
N ASN A 278 0.09 10.22 37.01
CA ASN A 278 1.50 10.43 36.69
C ASN A 278 2.45 9.67 37.60
N HIS A 279 2.13 9.57 38.90
CA HIS A 279 2.96 8.86 39.87
C HIS A 279 2.95 7.33 39.69
N PHE A 280 2.03 6.79 38.87
CA PHE A 280 2.03 5.38 38.46
C PHE A 280 2.70 5.14 37.11
N LEU A 281 3.06 6.19 36.36
CA LEU A 281 3.81 6.04 35.12
C LEU A 281 5.26 5.66 35.44
N LYS A 282 5.73 4.58 34.83
CA LYS A 282 7.09 4.05 35.03
C LYS A 282 8.02 4.51 33.93
N GLY A 283 9.32 4.58 34.25
CA GLY A 283 10.38 4.88 33.29
C GLY A 283 10.45 6.36 32.95
N SER A 284 10.55 6.69 31.66
CA SER A 284 10.73 8.06 31.15
C SER A 284 9.49 8.54 30.38
N PRO A 285 8.38 8.86 31.07
CA PRO A 285 7.16 9.32 30.41
C PRO A 285 7.40 10.63 29.66
N PRO A 286 6.83 10.77 28.44
CA PRO A 286 6.89 12.04 27.71
C PRO A 286 6.16 13.15 28.47
N VAL A 287 6.63 14.39 28.29
CA VAL A 287 5.84 15.56 28.67
C VAL A 287 4.50 15.56 27.92
N SER A 288 3.50 16.10 28.59
CA SER A 288 2.17 16.21 28.01
C SER A 288 2.16 17.15 26.81
N ARG A 289 1.40 16.80 25.77
CA ARG A 289 1.56 17.38 24.42
C ARG A 289 0.32 17.23 23.55
N THR A 290 0.24 18.03 22.50
CA THR A 290 -0.87 18.05 21.52
C THR A 290 -0.32 18.00 20.10
N ASN A 291 -1.16 17.59 19.13
CA ASN A 291 -0.78 17.51 17.70
C ASN A 291 0.48 16.67 17.43
N HIS A 292 0.79 15.73 18.33
CA HIS A 292 1.77 14.66 18.12
C HIS A 292 1.11 13.54 17.32
N SER A 293 1.91 12.58 16.87
CA SER A 293 1.40 11.36 16.24
C SER A 293 1.84 10.12 17.02
N SER A 294 1.07 9.04 16.89
CA SER A 294 1.41 7.75 17.47
C SER A 294 1.25 6.61 16.46
N ALA A 295 2.06 5.58 16.59
CA ALA A 295 1.93 4.35 15.82
C ALA A 295 2.26 3.12 16.69
N VAL A 296 1.77 1.94 16.28
CA VAL A 296 1.91 0.70 17.04
C VAL A 296 2.79 -0.27 16.29
N VAL A 297 3.78 -0.86 16.97
CA VAL A 297 4.49 -2.06 16.49
C VAL A 297 4.52 -3.08 17.61
N GLY A 298 3.94 -4.25 17.36
CA GLY A 298 3.77 -5.30 18.37
C GLY A 298 2.94 -4.81 19.56
N LYS A 299 3.56 -4.77 20.75
CA LYS A 299 2.93 -4.33 22.01
C LYS A 299 3.40 -2.94 22.45
N ASN A 300 4.10 -2.22 21.57
CA ASN A 300 4.67 -0.92 21.87
C ASN A 300 3.89 0.18 21.14
N VAL A 301 3.56 1.25 21.85
CA VAL A 301 3.05 2.50 21.28
C VAL A 301 4.20 3.49 21.19
N TYR A 302 4.46 3.99 19.99
CA TYR A 302 5.49 4.99 19.72
C TYR A 302 4.83 6.35 19.56
N ILE A 303 5.39 7.38 20.17
CA ILE A 303 4.90 8.76 20.13
C ILE A 303 6.02 9.68 19.72
N PHE A 304 5.78 10.52 18.71
CA PHE A 304 6.79 11.46 18.22
C PHE A 304 6.27 12.90 18.19
N GLY A 305 7.13 13.82 18.61
CA GLY A 305 6.98 15.26 18.44
C GLY A 305 5.70 15.83 19.03
N GLY A 306 5.07 16.78 18.32
CA GLY A 306 3.92 17.53 18.78
C GLY A 306 4.32 18.89 19.35
N ASN A 307 3.47 19.46 20.20
CA ASN A 307 3.76 20.70 20.89
C ASN A 307 3.19 20.70 22.31
N ASN A 308 3.78 21.52 23.17
CA ASN A 308 3.30 21.78 24.52
C ASN A 308 3.60 23.23 24.90
N ASN A 309 3.12 23.64 26.07
CA ASN A 309 3.65 24.81 26.76
C ASN A 309 4.52 24.32 27.91
N ASP A 310 5.65 24.98 28.15
CA ASP A 310 6.49 24.70 29.31
C ASP A 310 5.87 25.24 30.62
N GLU A 311 6.60 25.09 31.72
CA GLU A 311 6.18 25.54 33.05
C GLU A 311 5.92 27.06 33.15
N ASN A 312 6.54 27.84 32.25
CA ASN A 312 6.36 29.29 32.15
C ASN A 312 5.28 29.67 31.13
N GLY A 313 4.60 28.69 30.53
CA GLY A 313 3.57 28.89 29.52
C GLY A 313 4.12 29.17 28.12
N VAL A 314 5.43 29.01 27.88
CA VAL A 314 6.04 29.26 26.57
C VAL A 314 5.77 28.07 25.65
N TYR A 315 5.24 28.37 24.46
CA TYR A 315 4.95 27.36 23.44
C TYR A 315 6.23 26.74 22.88
N GLN A 316 6.29 25.41 22.85
CA GLN A 316 7.40 24.64 22.32
C GLN A 316 6.91 23.58 21.32
N VAL A 317 7.67 23.38 20.25
CA VAL A 317 7.50 22.27 19.31
C VAL A 317 8.53 21.20 19.66
N LEU A 318 8.09 19.94 19.70
CA LEU A 318 8.87 18.81 20.19
C LEU A 318 9.39 17.95 19.03
N ASP A 319 10.53 17.28 19.24
CA ASP A 319 11.22 16.38 18.32
C ASP A 319 11.58 15.01 18.95
N ASP A 320 11.09 14.74 20.16
CA ASP A 320 11.42 13.55 20.92
C ASP A 320 10.54 12.35 20.54
N LEU A 321 11.14 11.16 20.58
CA LEU A 321 10.46 9.87 20.45
C LEU A 321 10.33 9.22 21.84
N HIS A 322 9.14 8.73 22.17
CA HIS A 322 8.88 7.93 23.36
C HIS A 322 8.17 6.63 23.01
N ILE A 323 8.46 5.58 23.77
CA ILE A 323 7.91 4.23 23.59
C ILE A 323 7.19 3.81 24.86
N LEU A 324 5.91 3.48 24.78
CA LEU A 324 5.15 2.84 25.85
C LEU A 324 5.08 1.34 25.59
N ASN A 325 5.69 0.54 26.47
CA ASN A 325 5.43 -0.89 26.52
C ASN A 325 4.08 -1.14 27.21
N THR A 326 3.10 -1.65 26.48
CA THR A 326 1.72 -1.76 26.97
C THR A 326 1.47 -2.92 27.94
N GLU A 327 2.38 -3.88 28.04
CA GLU A 327 2.27 -4.97 29.02
C GLU A 327 2.69 -4.53 30.41
N THR A 328 3.77 -3.75 30.47
CA THR A 328 4.38 -3.28 31.73
C THR A 328 3.94 -1.88 32.11
N LEU A 329 3.28 -1.15 31.20
CA LEU A 329 2.95 0.27 31.29
C LEU A 329 4.18 1.13 31.61
N THR A 330 5.32 0.78 31.01
CA THR A 330 6.59 1.48 31.20
C THR A 330 6.96 2.28 29.97
N TRP A 331 7.31 3.55 30.17
CA TRP A 331 7.80 4.44 29.14
C TRP A 331 9.32 4.38 29.01
N THR A 332 9.80 4.43 27.78
CA THR A 332 11.22 4.52 27.46
C THR A 332 11.43 5.68 26.50
N LYS A 333 12.43 6.51 26.78
CA LYS A 333 12.99 7.45 25.81
C LYS A 333 14.23 6.78 25.20
N PRO A 334 14.14 6.18 24.00
CA PRO A 334 15.25 5.45 23.40
C PRO A 334 16.39 6.42 23.03
N GLU A 335 17.61 5.89 23.02
CA GLU A 335 18.74 6.57 22.39
C GLU A 335 18.60 6.44 20.87
N ILE A 336 18.15 7.52 20.23
CA ILE A 336 17.87 7.55 18.78
C ILE A 336 19.15 7.83 17.98
N LYS A 337 19.26 7.17 16.82
CA LYS A 337 20.39 7.32 15.88
C LYS A 337 19.90 7.70 14.49
N GLY A 338 20.82 8.17 13.64
CA GLY A 338 20.54 8.47 12.23
C GLY A 338 19.86 9.81 11.99
N ASP A 339 19.10 9.91 10.90
CA ASP A 339 18.50 11.15 10.39
C ASP A 339 17.22 11.51 11.14
N THR A 340 17.40 11.98 12.37
CA THR A 340 16.29 12.33 13.27
C THR A 340 15.45 13.47 12.67
N PRO A 341 14.11 13.35 12.62
CA PRO A 341 13.25 14.44 12.17
C PRO A 341 13.36 15.65 13.12
N CYS A 342 13.41 16.86 12.57
CA CYS A 342 13.33 18.08 13.37
C CYS A 342 11.99 18.22 14.11
N ALA A 343 11.94 19.15 15.06
CA ALA A 343 10.74 19.48 15.82
C ALA A 343 9.56 19.79 14.90
N ARG A 344 8.44 19.11 15.13
CA ARG A 344 7.27 19.22 14.27
C ARG A 344 5.97 18.85 14.98
N SER A 345 4.90 19.55 14.60
CA SER A 345 3.53 19.22 15.01
C SER A 345 2.60 19.13 13.82
N GLY A 346 1.48 18.44 13.99
CA GLY A 346 0.51 18.20 12.91
C GLY A 346 1.05 17.30 11.80
N HIS A 347 2.10 16.51 12.07
CA HIS A 347 2.55 15.43 11.22
C HIS A 347 1.69 14.18 11.47
N CYS A 348 1.79 13.18 10.60
CA CYS A 348 1.18 11.88 10.80
C CYS A 348 2.25 10.79 10.87
N MET A 349 1.94 9.69 11.55
CA MET A 349 2.83 8.54 11.66
C MET A 349 2.00 7.26 11.60
N THR A 350 2.45 6.27 10.81
CA THR A 350 1.83 4.95 10.73
C THR A 350 2.90 3.86 10.69
N SER A 351 2.54 2.63 11.05
CA SER A 351 3.41 1.47 11.00
C SER A 351 3.19 0.66 9.72
N ILE A 352 4.28 0.21 9.10
CA ILE A 352 4.27 -0.84 8.06
C ILE A 352 5.36 -1.85 8.43
N GLY A 353 4.96 -3.07 8.80
CA GLY A 353 5.85 -4.06 9.37
C GLY A 353 6.44 -3.59 10.71
N ASN A 354 7.76 -3.65 10.84
CA ASN A 354 8.53 -3.21 12.00
C ASN A 354 9.05 -1.76 11.87
N LYS A 355 8.58 -1.00 10.89
CA LYS A 355 9.01 0.38 10.64
C LYS A 355 7.87 1.37 10.86
N LEU A 356 8.20 2.55 11.38
CA LEU A 356 7.30 3.69 11.49
C LEU A 356 7.60 4.67 10.36
N TYR A 357 6.57 5.16 9.70
CA TYR A 357 6.65 6.13 8.63
C TYR A 357 6.04 7.43 9.12
N LEU A 358 6.88 8.44 9.32
CA LEU A 358 6.48 9.78 9.71
C LEU A 358 6.44 10.67 8.47
N PHE A 359 5.33 11.37 8.25
CA PHE A 359 5.16 12.26 7.12
C PHE A 359 4.72 13.67 7.54
N GLY A 360 5.37 14.67 6.96
CA GLY A 360 4.93 16.06 6.97
C GLY A 360 4.96 16.75 8.34
N GLY A 361 3.95 17.60 8.58
CA GLY A 361 3.86 18.50 9.73
C GLY A 361 4.54 19.84 9.52
N GLY A 362 4.82 20.54 10.61
CA GLY A 362 5.48 21.85 10.55
C GLY A 362 5.85 22.41 11.92
N VAL A 363 6.51 23.56 11.89
CA VAL A 363 6.77 24.39 13.07
C VAL A 363 5.77 25.53 13.05
N TRP A 364 4.99 25.64 14.12
CA TRP A 364 4.00 26.70 14.30
C TRP A 364 4.48 27.68 15.37
N ASN A 365 4.12 28.94 15.22
CA ASN A 365 4.40 30.01 16.16
C ASN A 365 3.14 30.89 16.30
N HIS A 366 2.78 31.27 17.52
CA HIS A 366 1.63 32.14 17.80
C HIS A 366 1.64 33.46 17.02
N SER A 367 2.81 34.07 16.79
CA SER A 367 2.94 35.36 16.12
C SER A 367 2.87 35.26 14.59
N ASN A 368 3.44 34.20 14.01
CA ASN A 368 3.68 34.10 12.57
C ASN A 368 2.92 32.93 11.89
N GLY A 369 2.14 32.16 12.65
CA GLY A 369 1.50 30.95 12.15
C GLY A 369 2.53 29.86 11.82
N TRP A 370 2.36 29.18 10.69
CA TRP A 370 3.31 28.17 10.21
C TRP A 370 4.59 28.84 9.71
N VAL A 371 5.65 28.81 10.51
CA VAL A 371 6.97 29.33 10.11
C VAL A 371 7.69 28.37 9.17
N GLU A 372 7.42 27.07 9.31
CA GLU A 372 7.95 26.04 8.42
C GLU A 372 6.93 24.92 8.22
N LYS A 373 6.87 24.40 6.99
CA LYS A 373 6.02 23.28 6.61
C LYS A 373 6.84 22.18 5.94
N PHE A 374 6.70 20.98 6.45
CA PHE A 374 7.38 19.78 5.97
C PHE A 374 6.43 18.95 5.11
N ASN A 375 6.97 18.40 4.04
CA ASN A 375 6.35 17.38 3.18
C ASN A 375 7.34 16.22 2.96
N ASP A 376 8.30 16.06 3.88
CA ASP A 376 9.28 15.00 3.88
C ASP A 376 8.75 13.73 4.57
N ILE A 377 9.47 12.63 4.34
CA ILE A 377 9.23 11.36 5.03
C ILE A 377 10.47 10.96 5.81
N HIS A 378 10.24 10.46 7.02
CA HIS A 378 11.25 9.82 7.85
C HIS A 378 10.78 8.41 8.21
N ILE A 379 11.71 7.47 8.25
CA ILE A 379 11.43 6.07 8.57
C ILE A 379 12.20 5.69 9.82
N PHE A 380 11.49 5.25 10.86
CA PHE A 380 12.11 4.70 12.06
C PHE A 380 12.07 3.19 12.03
N ASP A 381 13.23 2.56 12.11
CA ASP A 381 13.35 1.11 12.27
C ASP A 381 13.28 0.75 13.76
N THR A 382 12.24 0.01 14.16
CA THR A 382 12.00 -0.29 15.58
C THR A 382 12.93 -1.36 16.17
N GLU A 383 13.64 -2.11 15.33
CA GLU A 383 14.60 -3.13 15.80
C GLU A 383 15.98 -2.52 16.06
N THR A 384 16.40 -1.62 15.18
CA THR A 384 17.70 -0.94 15.26
C THR A 384 17.65 0.41 15.97
N LEU A 385 16.44 0.90 16.30
CA LEU A 385 16.17 2.21 16.91
C LEU A 385 16.81 3.38 16.15
N THR A 386 16.79 3.29 14.82
CA THR A 386 17.48 4.25 13.93
C THR A 386 16.47 4.91 12.99
N TRP A 387 16.54 6.24 12.90
CA TRP A 387 15.85 7.01 11.87
C TRP A 387 16.65 7.05 10.58
N SER A 388 15.95 7.02 9.45
CA SER A 388 16.49 7.35 8.14
C SER A 388 15.59 8.35 7.43
N LYS A 389 16.20 9.21 6.61
CA LYS A 389 15.50 10.09 5.69
C LYS A 389 15.76 9.60 4.27
N PRO A 390 14.93 8.68 3.74
CA PRO A 390 15.17 8.10 2.42
C PRO A 390 15.07 9.17 1.33
N GLU A 391 15.88 9.02 0.29
CA GLU A 391 15.66 9.75 -0.96
C GLU A 391 14.34 9.25 -1.57
N VAL A 392 13.39 10.16 -1.75
CA VAL A 392 12.09 9.87 -2.37
C VAL A 392 11.99 10.51 -3.74
N LYS A 393 11.32 9.80 -4.65
CA LYS A 393 10.98 10.28 -5.99
C LYS A 393 9.49 10.63 -6.07
N GLY A 394 9.14 11.50 -7.02
CA GLY A 394 7.78 12.04 -7.14
C GLY A 394 7.54 13.21 -6.20
N GLU A 395 6.41 13.89 -6.39
CA GLU A 395 6.08 15.10 -5.64
C GLU A 395 4.85 14.91 -4.77
N VAL A 396 4.93 15.40 -3.53
CA VAL A 396 3.81 15.51 -2.61
C VAL A 396 3.64 16.95 -2.19
N GLN A 397 2.46 17.51 -2.47
CA GLN A 397 2.20 18.94 -2.25
C GLN A 397 1.46 19.23 -0.94
N THR A 398 1.14 18.20 -0.15
CA THR A 398 0.54 18.34 1.18
C THR A 398 1.59 18.29 2.30
N SER A 399 1.26 18.84 3.47
CA SER A 399 2.21 19.02 4.58
C SER A 399 1.58 18.76 5.96
N THR A 400 0.81 19.70 6.48
CA THR A 400 0.29 19.67 7.85
C THR A 400 -1.10 19.05 7.92
N PHE A 401 -1.37 18.34 9.01
CA PHE A 401 -2.66 17.72 9.34
C PHE A 401 -3.26 16.85 8.23
N ALA A 402 -2.40 16.26 7.40
CA ALA A 402 -2.79 15.26 6.43
C ALA A 402 -3.20 13.95 7.13
N ILE A 403 -4.04 13.18 6.46
CA ILE A 403 -4.53 11.90 6.97
C ILE A 403 -3.65 10.80 6.38
N ALA A 404 -3.04 9.98 7.23
CA ALA A 404 -2.24 8.82 6.80
C ALA A 404 -2.93 7.50 7.12
N PHE A 405 -2.79 6.54 6.21
CA PHE A 405 -3.17 5.14 6.43
C PHE A 405 -2.32 4.22 5.55
N SER A 406 -2.19 2.95 5.93
CA SER A 406 -1.42 1.97 5.17
C SER A 406 -2.29 0.82 4.67
N VAL A 407 -2.03 0.39 3.44
CA VAL A 407 -2.69 -0.74 2.79
C VAL A 407 -1.59 -1.65 2.25
N GLY A 408 -1.31 -2.71 3.00
CA GLY A 408 -0.13 -3.53 2.80
C GLY A 408 1.14 -2.71 2.94
N ARG A 409 1.94 -2.71 1.89
CA ARG A 409 3.19 -1.96 1.84
C ARG A 409 3.03 -0.49 1.46
N TYR A 410 1.85 -0.07 1.02
CA TYR A 410 1.63 1.26 0.47
C TYR A 410 1.17 2.22 1.56
N LEU A 411 1.87 3.34 1.68
CA LEU A 411 1.49 4.44 2.55
C LEU A 411 0.67 5.45 1.76
N PHE A 412 -0.54 5.75 2.23
CA PHE A 412 -1.42 6.75 1.64
C PHE A 412 -1.41 8.00 2.49
N ILE A 413 -1.36 9.15 1.81
CA ILE A 413 -1.54 10.47 2.40
C ILE A 413 -2.72 11.13 1.70
N PHE A 414 -3.74 11.53 2.46
CA PHE A 414 -4.94 12.17 1.93
C PHE A 414 -5.20 13.52 2.60
N GLY A 415 -5.55 14.51 1.79
CA GLY A 415 -5.93 15.84 2.24
C GLY A 415 -4.79 16.59 2.94
N GLY A 416 -5.13 17.35 3.98
CA GLY A 416 -4.19 18.18 4.73
C GLY A 416 -3.99 19.57 4.13
N GLY A 417 -3.10 20.34 4.76
CA GLY A 417 -2.69 21.67 4.31
C GLY A 417 -1.69 21.58 3.16
N SER A 418 -2.05 22.18 2.02
CA SER A 418 -1.15 22.37 0.89
C SER A 418 0.05 23.23 1.29
N LYS A 419 1.24 22.74 0.98
CA LYS A 419 2.50 23.46 1.16
C LYS A 419 2.58 24.68 0.22
N PRO A 420 2.35 24.57 -1.11
CA PRO A 420 2.43 25.72 -2.01
C PRO A 420 1.20 26.64 -1.97
N LYS A 421 -0.01 26.10 -1.81
CA LYS A 421 -1.26 26.89 -1.97
C LYS A 421 -1.81 27.45 -0.67
N HIS A 422 -1.26 27.05 0.48
CA HIS A 422 -1.73 27.44 1.81
C HIS A 422 -3.24 27.20 2.05
N CYS A 423 -3.85 26.25 1.33
CA CYS A 423 -5.25 25.85 1.46
C CYS A 423 -5.36 24.38 1.86
N VAL A 424 -6.55 23.96 2.27
CA VAL A 424 -6.86 22.54 2.51
C VAL A 424 -7.06 21.84 1.17
N THR A 425 -6.53 20.63 1.01
CA THR A 425 -6.66 19.82 -0.21
C THR A 425 -7.49 18.54 -0.01
N ASN A 426 -7.94 17.92 -1.11
CA ASN A 426 -8.44 16.54 -1.19
C ASN A 426 -7.53 15.66 -2.06
N ASP A 427 -6.28 16.08 -2.30
CA ASP A 427 -5.30 15.28 -3.00
C ASP A 427 -5.01 13.98 -2.22
N ILE A 428 -4.67 12.94 -2.97
CA ILE A 428 -4.25 11.65 -2.44
C ILE A 428 -2.95 11.23 -3.08
N TYR A 429 -2.01 10.80 -2.25
CA TYR A 429 -0.68 10.36 -2.66
C TYR A 429 -0.43 8.97 -2.10
N VAL A 430 0.30 8.14 -2.85
CA VAL A 430 0.69 6.80 -2.45
C VAL A 430 2.19 6.66 -2.58
N LEU A 431 2.84 6.35 -1.46
CA LEU A 431 4.23 5.94 -1.42
C LEU A 431 4.31 4.42 -1.51
N ASP A 432 5.09 3.97 -2.47
CA ASP A 432 5.61 2.62 -2.47
C ASP A 432 6.88 2.55 -1.61
N THR A 433 6.78 1.85 -0.49
CA THR A 433 7.83 1.79 0.53
C THR A 433 9.10 1.05 0.11
N GLU A 434 9.09 0.29 -0.99
CA GLU A 434 10.31 -0.36 -1.49
C GLU A 434 11.09 0.47 -2.48
N THR A 435 10.35 1.22 -3.29
CA THR A 435 10.94 2.05 -4.35
C THR A 435 11.15 3.49 -3.89
N ASN A 436 10.59 3.85 -2.73
CA ASN A 436 10.51 5.22 -2.23
C ASN A 436 9.94 6.19 -3.27
N TYR A 437 8.97 5.71 -4.06
CA TYR A 437 8.35 6.46 -5.13
C TYR A 437 6.92 6.88 -4.77
N TRP A 438 6.68 8.19 -4.75
CA TRP A 438 5.36 8.78 -4.63
C TRP A 438 4.64 8.80 -5.97
N SER A 439 3.39 8.39 -5.96
CA SER A 439 2.50 8.43 -7.11
C SER A 439 1.12 8.94 -6.73
N ILE A 440 0.38 9.46 -7.71
CA ILE A 440 -1.03 9.82 -7.54
C ILE A 440 -1.84 8.63 -8.05
N PRO A 441 -2.61 7.93 -7.19
CA PRO A 441 -3.42 6.81 -7.63
C PRO A 441 -4.60 7.33 -8.47
N THR A 442 -4.93 6.60 -9.53
CA THR A 442 -6.15 6.86 -10.32
C THR A 442 -7.34 6.32 -9.55
N ILE A 443 -8.11 7.20 -8.92
CA ILE A 443 -9.31 6.87 -8.15
C ILE A 443 -10.54 7.38 -8.91
N GLN A 444 -11.60 6.58 -8.91
CA GLN A 444 -12.85 6.94 -9.57
C GLN A 444 -13.50 8.17 -8.91
N GLU A 445 -13.93 9.13 -9.74
CA GLU A 445 -14.68 10.32 -9.33
C GLU A 445 -16.15 10.02 -8.95
N PRO A 446 -16.82 10.88 -8.15
CA PRO A 446 -16.30 12.11 -7.53
C PRO A 446 -15.47 11.85 -6.26
N ARG A 447 -14.42 12.65 -6.06
CA ARG A 447 -13.69 12.70 -4.78
C ARG A 447 -14.48 13.44 -3.69
N PRO A 448 -14.28 13.08 -2.40
CA PRO A 448 -14.82 13.86 -1.30
C PRO A 448 -14.20 15.27 -1.27
N PRO A 449 -14.87 16.23 -0.62
CA PRO A 449 -14.32 17.57 -0.41
C PRO A 449 -12.98 17.55 0.35
N ALA A 450 -12.22 18.63 0.16
CA ALA A 450 -10.98 18.89 0.87
C ALA A 450 -11.16 18.81 2.38
N ARG A 451 -10.18 18.25 3.09
CA ARG A 451 -10.17 18.22 4.56
C ARG A 451 -8.76 18.10 5.10
N ASP A 452 -8.52 18.75 6.22
CA ASP A 452 -7.42 18.45 7.12
C ASP A 452 -7.97 18.01 8.49
N MET A 453 -7.10 17.59 9.40
CA MET A 453 -7.47 17.29 10.80
C MET A 453 -8.61 16.27 10.98
N GLY A 454 -8.93 15.51 9.92
CA GLY A 454 -9.87 14.40 9.95
C GLY A 454 -9.16 13.10 10.34
N THR A 455 -9.90 12.00 10.29
CA THR A 455 -9.34 10.67 10.55
C THR A 455 -9.63 9.73 9.41
N ALA A 456 -8.75 8.74 9.23
CA ALA A 456 -9.00 7.55 8.44
C ALA A 456 -8.72 6.33 9.28
N CYS A 457 -9.50 5.27 9.08
CA CYS A 457 -9.25 3.98 9.69
C CYS A 457 -9.46 2.88 8.64
N VAL A 458 -8.45 2.02 8.49
CA VAL A 458 -8.57 0.84 7.63
C VAL A 458 -9.35 -0.23 8.40
N ALA A 459 -10.41 -0.74 7.79
CA ALA A 459 -11.29 -1.73 8.37
C ALA A 459 -11.90 -2.62 7.28
N ASP A 460 -11.85 -3.94 7.45
CA ASP A 460 -12.46 -4.93 6.56
C ASP A 460 -12.11 -4.77 5.06
N GLY A 461 -10.88 -4.31 4.78
CA GLY A 461 -10.37 -4.12 3.41
C GLY A 461 -10.76 -2.78 2.76
N ASP A 462 -11.55 -1.95 3.44
CA ASP A 462 -11.90 -0.59 3.05
C ASP A 462 -11.25 0.44 4.00
N VAL A 463 -11.34 1.73 3.66
CA VAL A 463 -10.86 2.83 4.52
C VAL A 463 -12.00 3.78 4.82
N TYR A 464 -12.28 4.00 6.09
CA TYR A 464 -13.36 4.87 6.56
C TYR A 464 -12.80 6.19 7.03
N PHE A 465 -13.39 7.29 6.56
CA PHE A 465 -12.99 8.65 6.87
C PHE A 465 -14.11 9.36 7.61
N MET A 466 -13.79 10.08 8.69
CA MET A 466 -14.77 10.89 9.41
C MET A 466 -14.23 12.28 9.71
N GLY A 467 -15.12 13.25 9.52
CA GLY A 467 -14.92 14.64 9.94
C GLY A 467 -13.69 15.29 9.31
N GLY A 468 -13.12 16.24 10.05
CA GLY A 468 -12.04 17.12 9.59
C GLY A 468 -12.48 18.58 9.58
N TYR A 469 -11.66 19.41 8.92
CA TYR A 469 -11.87 20.85 8.80
C TYR A 469 -11.57 21.31 7.37
N ASP A 470 -12.42 22.18 6.83
CA ASP A 470 -12.34 22.72 5.46
C ASP A 470 -12.61 24.24 5.40
N GLY A 471 -12.28 24.94 6.49
CA GLY A 471 -12.75 26.29 6.77
C GLY A 471 -13.84 26.30 7.84
N ALA A 472 -14.54 25.17 8.00
CA ALA A 472 -15.41 24.88 9.14
C ALA A 472 -15.23 23.40 9.57
N PRO A 473 -15.69 23.03 10.78
CA PRO A 473 -15.77 21.63 11.17
C PRO A 473 -16.76 20.90 10.25
N ILE A 474 -16.38 19.71 9.77
CA ILE A 474 -17.23 18.87 8.92
C ILE A 474 -17.63 17.58 9.63
N ASN A 475 -18.77 17.00 9.23
CA ASN A 475 -19.26 15.68 9.68
C ASN A 475 -19.28 14.65 8.53
N TYR A 476 -18.50 14.86 7.48
CA TYR A 476 -18.48 13.95 6.35
C TYR A 476 -18.01 12.56 6.76
N PHE A 477 -18.80 11.55 6.42
CA PHE A 477 -18.47 10.15 6.56
C PHE A 477 -18.32 9.53 5.18
N ASN A 478 -17.09 9.16 4.82
CA ASN A 478 -16.74 8.65 3.49
C ASN A 478 -16.02 7.32 3.62
N LYS A 479 -16.08 6.51 2.57
CA LYS A 479 -15.31 5.28 2.46
C LYS A 479 -14.56 5.24 1.15
N LEU A 480 -13.27 4.94 1.22
CA LEU A 480 -12.49 4.56 0.06
C LEU A 480 -12.54 3.04 -0.07
N LYS A 481 -13.17 2.57 -1.14
CA LYS A 481 -13.30 1.14 -1.45
C LYS A 481 -12.33 0.77 -2.55
N PHE A 482 -11.45 -0.19 -2.29
CA PHE A 482 -10.55 -0.73 -3.31
C PHE A 482 -11.32 -1.67 -4.24
N ASN A 483 -10.99 -1.64 -5.53
CA ASN A 483 -11.60 -2.51 -6.55
C ASN A 483 -10.92 -3.88 -6.64
N PHE A 484 -9.85 -4.06 -5.87
CA PHE A 484 -9.18 -5.33 -5.64
C PHE A 484 -9.33 -5.71 -4.17
N LYS A 485 -9.23 -7.02 -3.87
CA LYS A 485 -9.06 -7.44 -2.49
C LYS A 485 -7.71 -6.94 -2.01
N VAL A 486 -7.70 -6.10 -0.98
CA VAL A 486 -6.47 -5.75 -0.26
C VAL A 486 -5.92 -7.04 0.36
N LEU A 487 -4.93 -7.65 -0.29
CA LEU A 487 -4.39 -8.94 0.13
C LEU A 487 -3.50 -8.84 1.38
N SER A 488 -3.01 -7.64 1.72
CA SER A 488 -1.85 -7.51 2.60
C SER A 488 -2.09 -6.95 4.01
N ASN A 489 -3.28 -6.43 4.33
CA ASN A 489 -3.60 -6.04 5.72
C ASN A 489 -4.15 -7.20 6.59
N LEU A 490 -4.39 -8.37 6.00
CA LEU A 490 -4.76 -9.58 6.76
C LEU A 490 -3.53 -10.33 7.31
N ALA A 491 -2.32 -9.97 6.89
CA ALA A 491 -1.08 -10.61 7.34
C ALA A 491 -0.67 -10.22 8.78
N SER A 492 -1.22 -9.13 9.33
CA SER A 492 -1.10 -8.76 10.76
C SER A 492 -2.12 -9.46 11.66
N GLN A 493 -3.01 -10.30 11.10
CA GLN A 493 -3.83 -11.26 11.84
C GLN A 493 -3.37 -12.69 11.60
N LYS A 494 -2.05 -12.95 11.63
CA LYS A 494 -1.62 -14.32 11.94
C LYS A 494 -2.22 -14.66 13.30
N LYS A 495 -3.22 -15.56 13.31
CA LYS A 495 -3.64 -16.29 14.52
C LYS A 495 -2.36 -16.61 15.28
N GLN A 496 -2.29 -16.19 16.54
CA GLN A 496 -1.30 -16.74 17.46
C GLN A 496 -1.39 -18.26 17.31
N ILE A 497 -0.36 -18.85 16.73
CA ILE A 497 -0.19 -20.30 16.77
C ILE A 497 -0.02 -20.56 18.27
N PRO A 498 -0.92 -21.32 18.92
CA PRO A 498 -0.73 -21.66 20.32
C PRO A 498 0.66 -22.31 20.43
N PRO A 499 1.43 -22.01 21.50
CA PRO A 499 2.77 -22.55 21.64
C PRO A 499 2.69 -24.07 21.42
N GLN A 500 3.44 -24.55 20.42
CA GLN A 500 3.61 -25.98 20.22
C GLN A 500 4.12 -26.52 21.54
N PHE A 501 3.33 -27.39 22.17
CA PHE A 501 3.79 -28.19 23.30
C PHE A 501 5.04 -28.93 22.84
N ASN A 502 6.19 -28.53 23.38
CA ASN A 502 7.43 -29.24 23.24
C ASN A 502 7.26 -30.60 23.93
N TYR A 503 6.93 -31.64 23.18
CA TYR A 503 6.90 -33.04 23.63
C TYR A 503 8.31 -33.63 23.88
N SER A 504 9.32 -32.80 24.10
CA SER A 504 10.71 -33.23 24.32
C SER A 504 11.17 -33.17 25.78
N GLN A 505 10.30 -32.82 26.74
CA GLN A 505 10.64 -32.83 28.18
C GLN A 505 10.04 -33.99 28.99
N GLN A 506 9.43 -35.00 28.35
CA GLN A 506 8.86 -36.16 29.06
C GLN A 506 9.73 -37.42 29.10
N TYR A 507 10.99 -37.35 28.61
CA TYR A 507 11.91 -38.49 28.62
C TYR A 507 13.05 -38.42 29.64
N GLN A 508 13.07 -37.41 30.54
CA GLN A 508 14.11 -37.29 31.57
C GLN A 508 13.62 -37.36 33.03
N THR A 509 12.34 -37.64 33.27
CA THR A 509 11.78 -37.71 34.65
C THR A 509 11.31 -39.10 35.10
N ASN A 510 11.57 -40.16 34.33
CA ASN A 510 11.18 -41.54 34.67
C ASN A 510 12.33 -42.48 35.10
N GLN A 511 13.48 -41.95 35.54
CA GLN A 511 14.54 -42.77 36.15
C GLN A 511 14.72 -42.62 37.67
N ASN A 512 13.95 -41.78 38.35
CA ASN A 512 14.10 -41.55 39.81
C ASN A 512 12.89 -41.97 40.66
N LYS A 513 12.13 -42.97 40.24
CA LYS A 513 11.14 -43.65 41.11
C LYS A 513 11.40 -45.15 41.16
N LYS A 514 12.50 -45.50 41.81
CA LYS A 514 12.77 -46.85 42.29
C LYS A 514 13.47 -46.76 43.65
N PHE A 515 12.79 -46.22 44.66
CA PHE A 515 13.07 -46.45 46.07
C PHE A 515 11.85 -46.03 46.90
N LEU A 516 11.49 -46.90 47.84
CA LEU A 516 10.47 -46.81 48.90
C LEU A 516 9.02 -47.25 48.55
N LEU A 517 8.81 -48.52 48.94
CA LEU A 517 7.59 -49.20 49.41
C LEU A 517 6.36 -49.27 48.49
#